data_AF-A0A4R6UWY4-F1
#
_entry.id   AF-A0A4R6UWY4-F1
#
_cell.length_a   1.000
_cell.length_b   1.000
_cell.length_c   1.000
_cell.angle_alpha   90.00
_cell.angle_beta   90.00
_cell.angle_gamma   90.00
#
_symmetry.space_group_name_H-M   'P 1'
#
loop_
_entity.id
_entity.type
_entity.pdbx_description
1 polymer ?
#
loop_
_entity_poly.entity_id
_entity_poly.type
_entity_poly.pdbx_seq_one_letter_code
_entity_poly.pdbx_strand_id
1 'polypeptide(L)'
;MGKYFLLTSFVLTTFIGCATSEKNQGVAKPDLPAPIYTANEASRLSFCFSLTGNAYTVARRKAAGESEESVRNSYSAASTAKLLVPVVEKVFEDSFSNSFDYAVSFFTECAQNVANVAQERSKDAAYCTMNGLIAARALEDKEAGRSKEEAYKFGAQFNSKTPTMIVDEIYQSNKPRTKPVLSVWNECIGPMSAK
;
A
#
# COMPACT_ATOMS: atom_id res chain seq x y z
N MET A 1 -23.26 -16.80 -91.52
CA MET A 1 -24.72 -17.00 -91.34
C MET A 1 -24.91 -17.62 -89.95
N GLY A 2 -25.71 -17.16 -89.00
CA GLY A 2 -26.59 -16.00 -88.78
C GLY A 2 -26.52 -15.62 -87.28
N LYS A 3 -26.58 -14.33 -86.91
CA LYS A 3 -27.77 -13.57 -86.47
C LYS A 3 -28.62 -14.25 -85.40
N TYR A 4 -28.63 -13.72 -84.17
CA TYR A 4 -29.77 -13.35 -83.28
C TYR A 4 -29.13 -12.54 -82.10
N PHE A 5 -29.31 -11.24 -81.84
CA PHE A 5 -30.46 -10.35 -81.54
C PHE A 5 -31.03 -10.46 -80.10
N LEU A 6 -30.83 -9.37 -79.32
CA LEU A 6 -31.55 -8.88 -78.11
C LEU A 6 -31.41 -9.72 -76.81
N LEU A 7 -31.50 -9.21 -75.57
CA LEU A 7 -32.20 -8.06 -74.99
C LEU A 7 -31.45 -7.46 -73.77
N THR A 8 -31.64 -6.15 -73.63
CA THR A 8 -31.76 -5.31 -72.43
C THR A 8 -31.89 -5.98 -71.04
N SER A 9 -31.16 -5.43 -70.06
CA SER A 9 -31.71 -5.04 -68.74
C SER A 9 -30.71 -4.18 -67.97
N PHE A 10 -31.05 -2.90 -67.78
CA PHE A 10 -30.41 -1.98 -66.85
C PHE A 10 -31.02 -2.23 -65.46
N VAL A 11 -30.25 -2.80 -64.53
CA VAL A 11 -30.63 -2.84 -63.11
C VAL A 11 -29.84 -1.76 -62.37
N LEU A 12 -30.52 -0.64 -62.14
CA LEU A 12 -30.08 0.45 -61.28
C LEU A 12 -30.10 -0.07 -59.83
N THR A 13 -28.94 -0.48 -59.31
CA THR A 13 -28.82 -0.91 -57.91
C THR A 13 -28.42 0.31 -57.07
N THR A 14 -29.37 0.78 -56.27
CA THR A 14 -29.19 1.78 -55.23
C THR A 14 -28.14 1.30 -54.21
N PHE A 15 -26.98 1.97 -54.16
CA PHE A 15 -26.01 1.82 -53.07
C PHE A 15 -26.61 2.40 -51.78
N ILE A 16 -27.33 1.55 -51.04
CA ILE A 16 -27.64 1.79 -49.63
C ILE A 16 -26.34 1.54 -48.85
N GLY A 17 -25.81 2.60 -48.26
CA GLY A 17 -24.60 2.55 -47.46
C GLY A 17 -24.71 1.56 -46.30
N CYS A 18 -23.76 0.64 -46.22
CA CYS A 18 -23.33 0.08 -44.95
C CYS A 18 -22.12 0.89 -44.50
N ALA A 19 -22.35 1.88 -43.65
CA ALA A 19 -21.30 2.39 -42.77
C ALA A 19 -20.91 1.22 -41.87
N THR A 20 -19.81 0.54 -42.21
CA THR A 20 -19.16 -0.42 -41.32
C THR A 20 -18.64 0.36 -40.12
N SER A 21 -19.39 0.33 -39.03
CA SER A 21 -18.89 0.68 -37.71
C SER A 21 -17.71 -0.24 -37.40
N GLU A 22 -16.50 0.29 -37.53
CA GLU A 22 -15.31 -0.29 -36.93
C GLU A 22 -15.56 -0.38 -35.42
N LYS A 23 -16.05 -1.53 -34.97
CA LYS A 23 -15.90 -1.94 -33.59
C LYS A 23 -14.39 -2.00 -33.35
N ASN A 24 -13.85 -0.92 -32.80
CA ASN A 24 -12.59 -0.91 -32.08
C ASN A 24 -12.62 -2.10 -31.12
N GLN A 25 -12.00 -3.21 -31.52
CA GLN A 25 -11.62 -4.27 -30.62
C GLN A 25 -10.54 -3.67 -29.74
N GLY A 26 -10.97 -2.95 -28.70
CA GLY A 26 -10.13 -2.62 -27.58
C GLY A 26 -9.54 -3.94 -27.10
N VAL A 27 -8.22 -4.06 -27.20
CA VAL A 27 -7.44 -5.16 -26.62
C VAL A 27 -8.01 -5.40 -25.23
N ALA A 28 -8.63 -6.57 -25.04
CA ALA A 28 -9.18 -6.94 -23.75
C ALA A 28 -8.07 -6.77 -22.72
N LYS A 29 -8.27 -5.82 -21.80
CA LYS A 29 -7.37 -5.62 -20.68
C LYS A 29 -7.30 -6.99 -19.99
N PRO A 30 -6.11 -7.57 -19.75
CA PRO A 30 -6.03 -8.86 -19.10
C PRO A 30 -6.87 -8.79 -17.82
N ASP A 31 -7.73 -9.80 -17.61
CA ASP A 31 -8.58 -9.93 -16.43
C ASP A 31 -7.68 -10.01 -15.21
N LEU A 32 -7.33 -8.84 -14.67
CA LEU A 32 -6.66 -8.73 -13.39
C LEU A 32 -7.63 -9.30 -12.36
N PRO A 33 -7.14 -10.12 -11.40
CA PRO A 33 -7.98 -10.60 -10.32
C PRO A 33 -8.71 -9.43 -9.67
N ALA A 34 -9.98 -9.63 -9.34
CA ALA A 34 -10.79 -8.59 -8.72
C ALA A 34 -10.07 -8.04 -7.48
N PRO A 35 -10.07 -6.72 -7.26
CA PRO A 35 -9.39 -6.13 -6.12
C PRO A 35 -9.98 -6.67 -4.81
N ILE A 36 -9.10 -7.02 -3.87
CA ILE A 36 -9.48 -7.52 -2.55
C ILE A 36 -10.12 -6.40 -1.72
N TYR A 37 -9.65 -5.16 -1.91
CA TYR A 37 -10.12 -3.98 -1.19
C TYR A 37 -10.80 -3.00 -2.14
N THR A 38 -11.96 -2.49 -1.74
CA THR A 38 -12.60 -1.33 -2.38
C THR A 38 -11.73 -0.08 -2.23
N ALA A 39 -11.97 0.95 -3.04
CA ALA A 39 -11.20 2.20 -2.97
C ALA A 39 -11.30 2.87 -1.59
N ASN A 40 -12.48 2.81 -0.95
CA ASN A 40 -12.68 3.33 0.40
C ASN A 40 -11.93 2.49 1.47
N GLU A 41 -11.97 1.16 1.38
CA GLU A 41 -11.18 0.29 2.26
C GLU A 41 -9.68 0.57 2.09
N ALA A 42 -9.17 0.63 0.85
CA ALA A 42 -7.76 0.91 0.57
C ALA A 42 -7.29 2.27 1.10
N SER A 43 -8.11 3.31 0.94
CA SER A 43 -7.84 4.64 1.51
C SER A 43 -7.75 4.60 3.03
N ARG A 44 -8.70 3.93 3.69
CA ARG A 44 -8.72 3.79 5.16
C ARG A 44 -7.62 2.89 5.69
N LEU A 45 -7.25 1.83 4.97
CA LEU A 45 -6.08 1.01 5.28
C LEU A 45 -4.79 1.82 5.19
N SER A 46 -4.65 2.70 4.21
CA SER A 46 -3.49 3.60 4.09
C SER A 46 -3.44 4.63 5.22
N PHE A 47 -4.59 5.11 5.68
CA PHE A 47 -4.69 5.91 6.90
C PHE A 47 -4.25 5.10 8.14
N CYS A 48 -4.73 3.86 8.29
CA CYS A 48 -4.30 2.96 9.37
C CYS A 48 -2.80 2.66 9.34
N PHE A 49 -2.23 2.46 8.16
CA PHE A 49 -0.79 2.29 7.99
C PHE A 49 -0.01 3.52 8.49
N SER A 50 -0.48 4.72 8.16
CA SER A 50 0.14 5.97 8.60
C SER A 50 0.09 6.14 10.12
N LEU A 51 -1.04 5.80 10.76
CA LEU A 51 -1.14 5.79 12.23
C LEU A 51 -0.24 4.72 12.86
N THR A 52 -0.15 3.55 12.23
CA THR A 52 0.70 2.45 12.70
C THR A 52 2.17 2.82 12.73
N GLY A 53 2.67 3.54 11.71
CA GLY A 53 4.05 4.04 11.73
C GLY A 53 4.34 4.97 12.91
N ASN A 54 3.36 5.78 13.32
CA ASN A 54 3.45 6.61 14.52
C ASN A 54 3.38 5.78 15.79
N ALA A 55 2.44 4.82 15.87
CA ALA A 55 2.33 3.90 16.99
C ALA A 55 3.63 3.10 17.22
N TYR A 56 4.26 2.62 16.15
CA TYR A 56 5.57 1.96 16.19
C TYR A 56 6.66 2.88 16.76
N THR A 57 6.72 4.12 16.27
CA THR A 57 7.69 5.12 16.74
C THR A 57 7.50 5.40 18.24
N VAL A 58 6.27 5.66 18.67
CA VAL A 58 5.93 5.90 20.07
C VAL A 58 6.27 4.68 20.93
N ALA A 59 5.93 3.47 20.48
CA ALA A 59 6.18 2.23 21.22
C ALA A 59 7.68 2.01 21.44
N ARG A 60 8.52 2.36 20.46
CA ARG A 60 9.98 2.32 20.61
C ARG A 60 10.50 3.34 21.61
N ARG A 61 9.97 4.56 21.61
CA ARG A 61 10.35 5.62 22.56
C ARG A 61 9.97 5.22 24.00
N LYS A 62 8.76 4.68 24.18
CA LYS A 62 8.33 4.08 25.46
C LYS A 62 9.27 2.94 25.89
N ALA A 63 9.62 2.03 24.99
CA ALA A 63 10.55 0.93 25.29
C ALA A 63 11.98 1.43 25.62
N ALA A 64 12.37 2.60 25.12
CA ALA A 64 13.62 3.28 25.47
C ALA A 64 13.57 4.05 26.81
N GLY A 65 12.42 4.04 27.50
CA GLY A 65 12.23 4.69 28.79
C GLY A 65 11.83 6.17 28.72
N GLU A 66 11.45 6.68 27.55
CA GLU A 66 10.93 8.04 27.45
C GLU A 66 9.56 8.16 28.14
N SER A 67 9.31 9.29 28.79
CA SER A 67 8.03 9.56 29.46
C SER A 67 6.93 9.93 28.47
N GLU A 68 5.68 9.61 28.81
CA GLU A 68 4.51 9.97 28.00
C GLU A 68 4.47 11.46 27.71
N GLU A 69 4.71 12.30 28.71
CA GLU A 69 4.71 13.75 28.57
C GLU A 69 5.73 14.23 27.52
N SER A 70 6.96 13.70 27.55
CA SER A 70 8.00 14.07 26.57
C SER A 70 7.61 13.66 25.15
N VAL A 71 7.08 12.44 24.99
CA VAL A 71 6.62 11.95 23.70
C VAL A 71 5.42 12.75 23.20
N ARG A 72 4.41 12.97 24.04
CA ARG A 72 3.21 13.77 23.71
C ARG A 72 3.57 15.20 23.30
N ASN A 73 4.47 15.85 24.02
CA ASN A 73 4.93 17.21 23.71
C ASN A 73 5.56 17.31 22.32
N SER A 74 6.27 16.27 21.86
CA SER A 74 6.85 16.23 20.51
C SER A 74 5.81 16.20 19.38
N TYR A 75 4.57 15.78 19.66
CA TYR A 75 3.46 15.76 18.70
C TYR A 75 2.47 16.93 18.88
N SER A 76 2.55 17.64 20.00
CA SER A 76 1.54 18.64 20.41
C SER A 76 1.49 19.88 19.49
N ALA A 77 2.63 20.25 18.90
CA ALA A 77 2.74 21.39 18.00
C ALA A 77 2.45 21.03 16.52
N ALA A 78 2.23 19.76 16.20
CA ALA A 78 1.98 19.34 14.83
C ALA A 78 0.54 19.68 14.40
N SER A 79 0.34 19.99 13.12
CA SER A 79 -1.02 20.12 12.54
C SER A 79 -1.85 18.83 12.68
N THR A 80 -1.18 17.70 12.89
CA THR A 80 -1.75 16.37 13.11
C THR A 80 -1.91 16.01 14.59
N ALA A 81 -1.72 16.95 15.53
CA ALA A 81 -1.78 16.68 16.98
C ALA A 81 -3.06 15.97 17.40
N LYS A 82 -4.22 16.36 16.86
CA LYS A 82 -5.53 15.72 17.13
C LYS A 82 -5.59 14.24 16.74
N LEU A 83 -4.74 13.80 15.81
CA LEU A 83 -4.65 12.42 15.38
C LEU A 83 -3.56 11.66 16.15
N LEU A 84 -2.46 12.32 16.49
CA LEU A 84 -1.26 11.65 17.01
C LEU A 84 -1.19 11.63 18.54
N VAL A 85 -1.75 12.63 19.24
CA VAL A 85 -1.80 12.63 20.71
C VAL A 85 -2.58 11.41 21.25
N PRO A 86 -3.77 11.05 20.73
CA PRO A 86 -4.46 9.84 21.17
C PRO A 86 -3.68 8.54 20.89
N VAL A 87 -2.86 8.51 19.84
CA VAL A 87 -1.96 7.37 19.57
C VAL A 87 -0.89 7.29 20.65
N VAL A 88 -0.34 8.42 21.11
CA VAL A 88 0.62 8.45 22.21
C VAL A 88 -0.01 7.88 23.48
N GLU A 89 -1.17 8.41 23.87
CA GLU A 89 -1.90 8.01 25.06
C GLU A 89 -2.17 6.50 25.05
N LYS A 90 -2.78 5.97 23.98
CA LYS A 90 -3.04 4.52 23.85
C LYS A 90 -1.78 3.66 23.99
N VAL A 91 -0.69 4.03 23.32
CA VAL A 91 0.58 3.26 23.41
C VAL A 91 1.14 3.29 24.83
N PHE A 92 0.98 4.39 25.57
CA PHE A 92 1.45 4.49 26.95
C PHE A 92 0.57 3.75 27.95
N GLU A 93 -0.74 3.66 27.69
CA GLU A 93 -1.67 2.81 28.45
C GLU A 93 -1.43 1.31 28.21
N ASP A 94 -1.18 0.91 26.96
CA ASP A 94 -1.05 -0.49 26.58
C ASP A 94 0.29 -1.11 27.06
N SER A 95 0.24 -2.37 27.51
CA SER A 95 1.45 -3.14 27.83
C SER A 95 1.89 -3.98 26.63
N PHE A 96 3.18 -3.95 26.31
CA PHE A 96 3.77 -4.75 25.24
C PHE A 96 5.23 -5.10 25.53
N SER A 97 5.69 -6.24 25.03
CA SER A 97 7.10 -6.68 25.12
C SER A 97 7.93 -6.31 23.89
N ASN A 98 7.27 -6.12 22.75
CA ASN A 98 7.90 -5.86 21.46
C ASN A 98 7.13 -4.76 20.71
N SER A 99 7.81 -3.67 20.35
CA SER A 99 7.20 -2.53 19.67
C SER A 99 6.73 -2.84 18.25
N PHE A 100 7.38 -3.77 17.55
CA PHE A 100 7.01 -4.20 16.21
C PHE A 100 5.72 -5.01 16.23
N ASP A 101 5.63 -6.02 17.10
CA ASP A 101 4.43 -6.86 17.24
C ASP A 101 3.23 -6.03 17.70
N TYR A 102 3.48 -5.07 18.60
CA TYR A 102 2.48 -4.08 19.01
C TYR A 102 1.97 -3.27 17.80
N ALA A 103 2.86 -2.75 16.95
CA ALA A 103 2.46 -1.96 15.79
C ALA A 103 1.65 -2.78 14.77
N VAL A 104 2.02 -4.05 14.52
CA VAL A 104 1.23 -4.94 13.63
C VAL A 104 -0.16 -5.20 14.22
N SER A 105 -0.25 -5.37 15.54
CA SER A 105 -1.53 -5.53 16.24
C SER A 105 -2.38 -4.26 16.17
N PHE A 106 -1.77 -3.09 16.38
CA PHE A 106 -2.41 -1.78 16.24
C PHE A 106 -2.99 -1.58 14.84
N PHE A 107 -2.25 -1.96 13.79
CA PHE A 107 -2.77 -1.91 12.42
C PHE A 107 -4.01 -2.79 12.25
N THR A 108 -3.96 -4.01 12.78
CA THR A 108 -5.06 -4.97 12.67
C THR A 108 -6.32 -4.46 13.37
N GLU A 109 -6.17 -3.85 14.55
CA GLU A 109 -7.26 -3.17 15.26
C GLU A 109 -7.83 -2.00 14.44
N CYS A 110 -6.95 -1.15 13.89
CA CYS A 110 -7.37 -0.03 13.05
C CYS A 110 -8.09 -0.49 11.78
N ALA A 111 -7.60 -1.54 11.11
CA ALA A 111 -8.22 -2.08 9.90
C ALA A 111 -9.66 -2.53 10.15
N GLN A 112 -9.92 -3.16 11.31
CA GLN A 112 -11.26 -3.58 11.69
C GLN A 112 -12.14 -2.38 12.07
N ASN A 113 -11.65 -1.50 12.93
CA ASN A 113 -12.47 -0.45 13.53
C ASN A 113 -12.65 0.79 12.64
N VAL A 114 -11.66 1.10 11.79
CA VAL A 114 -11.64 2.31 10.95
C VAL A 114 -11.85 1.97 9.50
N ALA A 115 -11.18 0.95 8.96
CA ALA A 115 -11.33 0.55 7.57
C ALA A 115 -12.52 -0.39 7.32
N ASN A 116 -13.14 -0.91 8.39
CA ASN A 116 -14.22 -1.90 8.33
C ASN A 116 -13.83 -3.14 7.51
N VAL A 117 -12.55 -3.52 7.58
CA VAL A 117 -12.02 -4.72 6.93
C VAL A 117 -11.96 -5.83 7.97
N ALA A 118 -12.73 -6.89 7.74
CA ALA A 118 -12.77 -8.04 8.62
C ALA A 118 -11.38 -8.70 8.76
N GLN A 119 -11.11 -9.30 9.91
CA GLN A 119 -9.80 -9.81 10.29
C GLN A 119 -9.23 -10.83 9.29
N GLU A 120 -10.08 -11.69 8.74
CA GLU A 120 -9.70 -12.68 7.74
C GLU A 120 -9.26 -12.06 6.42
N ARG A 121 -9.78 -10.87 6.08
CA ARG A 121 -9.41 -10.09 4.89
C ARG A 121 -8.26 -9.13 5.15
N SER A 122 -7.91 -8.85 6.41
CA SER A 122 -6.84 -7.90 6.75
C SER A 122 -5.44 -8.52 6.72
N LYS A 123 -5.31 -9.84 6.51
CA LYS A 123 -4.02 -10.54 6.54
C LYS A 123 -3.02 -10.00 5.52
N ASP A 124 -3.46 -9.76 4.29
CA ASP A 124 -2.59 -9.23 3.23
C ASP A 124 -2.18 -7.78 3.50
N ALA A 125 -3.12 -6.95 3.96
CA ALA A 125 -2.81 -5.60 4.41
C ALA A 125 -1.87 -5.58 5.61
N ALA A 126 -2.01 -6.50 6.57
CA ALA A 126 -1.09 -6.62 7.70
C ALA A 126 0.32 -7.04 7.26
N TYR A 127 0.42 -7.94 6.29
CA TYR A 127 1.70 -8.28 5.65
C TYR A 127 2.35 -7.05 4.97
N CYS A 128 1.57 -6.26 4.23
CA CYS A 128 2.06 -5.01 3.66
C CYS A 128 2.51 -3.99 4.73
N THR A 129 1.80 -3.93 5.86
CA THR A 129 2.20 -3.10 6.99
C THR A 129 3.52 -3.56 7.58
N MET A 130 3.72 -4.87 7.77
CA MET A 130 5.01 -5.42 8.23
C MET A 130 6.16 -5.01 7.30
N ASN A 131 5.96 -5.08 5.99
CA ASN A 131 6.96 -4.64 5.01
C ASN A 131 7.28 -3.14 5.15
N GLY A 132 6.26 -2.29 5.32
CA GLY A 132 6.45 -0.88 5.59
C GLY A 132 7.17 -0.60 6.92
N LEU A 133 6.90 -1.37 7.97
CA LEU A 133 7.60 -1.25 9.26
C LEU A 133 9.06 -1.71 9.18
N ILE A 134 9.36 -2.75 8.39
CA ILE A 134 10.74 -3.15 8.07
C ILE A 134 11.45 -2.02 7.33
N ALA A 135 10.80 -1.40 6.34
CA ALA A 135 11.34 -0.25 5.62
C ALA A 135 11.62 0.94 6.55
N ALA A 136 10.69 1.23 7.47
CA ALA A 136 10.85 2.28 8.47
C ALA A 136 12.05 2.01 9.39
N ARG A 137 12.20 0.77 9.86
CA ARG A 137 13.35 0.37 10.68
C ARG A 137 14.68 0.47 9.92
N ALA A 138 14.73 -0.05 8.71
CA ALA A 138 15.94 0.01 7.88
C ALA A 138 16.37 1.46 7.62
N LEU A 139 15.41 2.35 7.43
CA LEU A 139 15.66 3.76 7.21
C LEU A 139 16.20 4.46 8.46
N GLU A 140 15.66 4.14 9.63
CA GLU A 140 16.20 4.64 10.90
C GLU A 140 17.62 4.14 11.15
N ASP A 141 17.89 2.86 10.87
CA ASP A 141 19.25 2.30 10.98
C ASP A 141 20.21 3.03 10.03
N LYS A 142 19.79 3.31 8.79
CA LYS A 142 20.55 4.12 7.82
C LYS A 142 20.79 5.56 8.31
N GLU A 143 19.76 6.24 8.78
CA GLU A 143 19.84 7.62 9.31
C GLU A 143 20.74 7.70 10.54
N ALA A 144 20.80 6.63 11.35
CA ALA A 144 21.71 6.48 12.48
C ALA A 144 23.14 6.09 12.07
N GLY A 145 23.44 5.96 10.77
CA GLY A 145 24.76 5.59 10.26
C GLY A 145 25.13 4.12 10.42
N ARG A 146 24.16 3.24 10.73
CA ARG A 146 24.40 1.80 10.85
C ARG A 146 24.59 1.17 9.48
N SER A 147 25.38 0.11 9.44
CA SER A 147 25.66 -0.64 8.20
C SER A 147 24.42 -1.38 7.70
N LYS A 148 24.42 -1.71 6.40
CA LYS A 148 23.33 -2.48 5.77
C LYS A 148 23.25 -3.89 6.37
N GLU A 149 24.40 -4.45 6.70
CA GLU A 149 24.56 -5.76 7.32
C GLU A 149 23.92 -5.81 8.72
N GLU A 150 23.96 -4.71 9.46
CA GLU A 150 23.25 -4.59 10.74
C GLU A 150 21.74 -4.50 10.56
N ALA A 151 21.26 -3.76 9.56
CA ALA A 151 19.83 -3.67 9.26
C ALA A 151 19.23 -5.03 8.85
N TYR A 152 20.00 -5.89 8.15
CA TYR A 152 19.56 -7.25 7.82
C TYR A 152 19.29 -8.13 9.05
N LYS A 153 19.93 -7.88 10.20
CA LYS A 153 19.73 -8.69 11.41
C LYS A 153 18.27 -8.66 11.87
N PHE A 154 17.59 -7.52 11.71
CA PHE A 154 16.17 -7.42 12.01
C PHE A 154 15.33 -8.25 11.02
N GLY A 155 15.69 -8.22 9.74
CA GLY A 155 15.01 -9.01 8.70
C GLY A 155 15.20 -10.52 8.81
N ALA A 156 16.32 -10.97 9.40
CA ALA A 156 16.70 -12.38 9.48
C ALA A 156 15.73 -13.26 10.30
N GLN A 157 14.88 -12.65 11.13
CA GLN A 157 13.85 -13.38 11.89
C GLN A 157 12.67 -13.81 11.00
N PHE A 158 12.50 -13.22 9.82
CA PHE A 158 11.42 -13.56 8.90
C PHE A 158 11.93 -14.58 7.87
N ASN A 159 11.19 -15.68 7.68
CA ASN A 159 11.52 -16.71 6.70
C ASN A 159 11.13 -16.28 5.27
N SER A 160 11.70 -15.16 4.79
CA SER A 160 11.45 -14.59 3.47
C SER A 160 12.65 -13.76 2.99
N LYS A 161 12.81 -13.60 1.67
CA LYS A 161 13.79 -12.69 1.06
C LYS A 161 13.33 -11.23 1.06
N THR A 162 12.04 -10.98 1.23
CA THR A 162 11.42 -9.65 1.18
C THR A 162 12.08 -8.63 2.11
N PRO A 163 12.38 -8.93 3.39
CA PRO A 163 13.05 -7.97 4.27
C PRO A 163 14.43 -7.53 3.76
N THR A 164 15.23 -8.47 3.24
CA THR A 164 16.54 -8.16 2.65
C THR A 164 16.41 -7.23 1.45
N MET A 165 15.45 -7.50 0.56
CA MET A 165 15.18 -6.65 -0.60
C MET A 165 14.74 -5.23 -0.20
N ILE A 166 13.88 -5.11 0.81
CA ILE A 166 13.47 -3.82 1.36
C ILE A 166 14.67 -3.06 1.92
N VAL A 167 15.52 -3.73 2.72
CA VAL A 167 16.74 -3.10 3.27
C VAL A 167 17.66 -2.63 2.15
N ASP A 168 17.87 -3.43 1.11
CA ASP A 168 18.66 -3.05 -0.06
C ASP A 168 18.14 -1.77 -0.72
N GLU A 169 16.82 -1.71 -0.97
CA GLU A 169 16.19 -0.54 -1.58
C GLU A 169 16.37 0.72 -0.72
N ILE A 170 16.14 0.61 0.60
CA ILE A 170 16.30 1.73 1.53
C ILE A 170 17.74 2.23 1.55
N TYR A 171 18.72 1.34 1.60
CA TYR A 171 20.13 1.71 1.66
C TYR A 171 20.64 2.32 0.35
N GLN A 172 20.10 1.89 -0.80
CA GLN A 172 20.43 2.48 -2.11
C GLN A 172 19.70 3.81 -2.37
N SER A 173 18.57 4.06 -1.72
CA SER A 173 17.74 5.24 -1.95
C SER A 173 18.30 6.53 -1.33
N ASN A 174 18.35 7.62 -2.10
CA ASN A 174 18.67 8.97 -1.59
C ASN A 174 17.41 9.81 -1.32
N LYS A 175 16.22 9.19 -1.26
CA LYS A 175 14.95 9.91 -1.09
C LYS A 175 14.73 10.33 0.39
N PRO A 176 14.00 11.43 0.65
CA PRO A 176 13.61 11.85 2.01
C PRO A 176 12.78 10.80 2.76
N ARG A 177 12.84 10.83 4.10
CA ARG A 177 12.36 9.79 5.02
C ARG A 177 10.98 9.17 4.71
N THR A 178 9.98 9.98 4.39
CA THR A 178 8.59 9.49 4.21
C THR A 178 8.36 8.78 2.88
N LYS A 179 9.20 9.03 1.87
CA LYS A 179 8.98 8.48 0.52
C LYS A 179 9.26 6.98 0.42
N PRO A 180 10.37 6.44 0.98
CA PRO A 180 10.66 5.01 0.86
C PRO A 180 9.65 4.11 1.59
N VAL A 181 9.28 4.47 2.82
CA VAL A 181 8.33 3.66 3.64
C VAL A 181 6.94 3.60 2.99
N LEU A 182 6.45 4.73 2.50
CA LEU A 182 5.17 4.80 1.81
C LEU A 182 5.22 4.12 0.43
N SER A 183 6.38 4.13 -0.26
CA SER A 183 6.57 3.38 -1.51
C SER A 183 6.39 1.88 -1.27
N VAL A 184 7.06 1.32 -0.26
CA VAL A 184 6.96 -0.11 0.08
C VAL A 184 5.52 -0.51 0.41
N TRP A 185 4.79 0.33 1.16
CA TRP A 185 3.36 0.12 1.39
C TRP A 185 2.55 0.14 0.09
N ASN A 186 2.69 1.19 -0.71
CA ASN A 186 1.90 1.38 -1.93
C ASN A 186 2.16 0.28 -2.98
N GLU A 187 3.41 -0.16 -3.12
CA GLU A 187 3.80 -1.24 -4.02
C GLU A 187 3.23 -2.58 -3.58
N CYS A 188 3.11 -2.80 -2.26
CA CYS A 188 2.50 -4.00 -1.70
C CYS A 188 0.96 -3.98 -1.79
N ILE A 189 0.31 -2.91 -1.34
CA ILE A 189 -1.16 -2.84 -1.23
C ILE A 189 -1.85 -2.51 -2.57
N GLY A 190 -1.15 -1.81 -3.46
CA GLY A 190 -1.70 -1.30 -4.72
C GLY A 190 -2.31 -2.37 -5.62
N PRO A 191 -1.64 -3.51 -5.88
CA PRO A 191 -2.20 -4.61 -6.68
C PRO A 191 -3.49 -5.21 -6.10
N MET A 192 -3.77 -5.02 -4.81
CA MET A 192 -4.94 -5.56 -4.11
C MET A 192 -6.07 -4.53 -3.96
N SER A 193 -5.84 -3.28 -4.38
CA SER A 193 -6.73 -2.15 -4.13
C SER A 193 -7.45 -1.72 -5.41
N ALA A 194 -8.75 -1.47 -5.32
CA ALA A 194 -9.49 -0.81 -6.39
C ALA A 194 -8.98 0.62 -6.61
N LYS A 195 -8.97 1.05 -7.88
CA LYS A 195 -8.58 2.41 -8.28
C LYS A 195 -9.74 3.38 -8.18
#